data_AF-A0A4Y9YEM3-F1
#
_entry.id   AF-A0A4Y9YEM3-F1
#
_cell.length_a   1.000
_cell.length_b   1.000
_cell.length_c   1.000
_cell.angle_alpha   90.00
_cell.angle_beta   90.00
_cell.angle_gamma   90.00
#
_symmetry.space_group_name_H-M   'P 1'
#
loop_
_entity.id
_entity.type
_entity.pdbx_description
1 polymer ?
#
loop_
_entity_poly.entity_id
_entity_poly.type
_entity_poly.pdbx_seq_one_letter_code
_entity_poly.pdbx_strand_id
1 'polypeptide(L)'
;MSFESEPLVTTLVFSPDNPCNTTILEDGDIAYTVTTDASGKMPVTRVCDGEGRCVADWVWRELRSDLLMLHGIGWPQGPASAWLKKSLIPFNECVFFAPGWLYGRLNAARHLQQHDVPGRGEEEVRVDEYNAGSGAPGTSTSVCLSHAVSACCAAPLRQLALKHGHGLRLLTQWRTDIRRQLHAHGSKSPPIALFQRSHPDRNSTKTPAHVVPAKLVLDARADEIRDLVVVSFLLIERRRREAEVESANRASALAAPLMTVGVLNGHPS
;
A
#
# COMPACT_ATOMS: atom_id res chain seq x y z
N MET A 1 36.56 15.66 11.19
CA MET A 1 35.18 16.20 11.06
C MET A 1 34.42 15.20 10.23
N SER A 2 33.59 14.38 10.88
CA SER A 2 32.75 13.40 10.19
C SER A 2 31.57 14.16 9.61
N PHE A 3 31.37 14.09 8.30
CA PHE A 3 30.13 14.58 7.68
C PHE A 3 29.03 13.60 8.08
N GLU A 4 28.26 13.94 9.10
CA GLU A 4 26.98 13.29 9.35
C GLU A 4 26.10 13.63 8.15
N SER A 5 25.81 12.63 7.32
CA SER A 5 24.83 12.80 6.26
C SER A 5 23.49 13.04 6.93
N GLU A 6 22.86 14.19 6.61
CA GLU A 6 21.48 14.46 6.99
C GLU A 6 20.64 13.24 6.59
N PRO A 7 19.85 12.66 7.52
CA PRO A 7 19.04 11.51 7.19
C PRO A 7 18.11 11.89 6.06
N LEU A 8 18.12 11.09 4.98
CA LEU A 8 17.16 11.27 3.89
C LEU A 8 15.77 11.04 4.46
N VAL A 9 14.98 12.12 4.51
CA VAL A 9 13.61 12.12 4.97
C VAL A 9 12.70 12.36 3.78
N THR A 10 11.91 11.35 3.44
CA THR A 10 10.91 11.44 2.37
C THR A 10 9.60 11.94 2.96
N THR A 11 8.95 12.91 2.32
CA THR A 11 7.65 13.42 2.76
C THR A 11 6.58 13.17 1.70
N LEU A 12 5.58 12.36 2.05
CA LEU A 12 4.42 12.08 1.22
C LEU A 12 3.25 12.97 1.66
N VAL A 13 2.63 13.71 0.74
CA VAL A 13 1.54 14.66 1.01
C VAL A 13 0.22 14.15 0.42
N PHE A 14 -0.83 14.12 1.22
CA PHE A 14 -2.14 13.60 0.82
C PHE A 14 -3.05 14.74 0.33
N SER A 15 -3.66 14.58 -0.85
CA SER A 15 -4.60 15.55 -1.41
C SER A 15 -5.68 14.87 -2.28
N PRO A 16 -6.97 14.95 -1.94
CA PRO A 16 -7.52 15.51 -0.69
C PRO A 16 -7.15 14.65 0.53
N ASP A 17 -7.46 15.15 1.74
CA ASP A 17 -7.30 14.38 2.97
C ASP A 17 -8.43 13.34 3.12
N ASN A 18 -8.41 12.31 2.26
CA ASN A 18 -9.33 11.17 2.28
C ASN A 18 -8.57 9.88 1.94
N PRO A 19 -8.29 8.99 2.91
CA PRO A 19 -7.47 7.79 2.68
C PRO A 19 -8.09 6.79 1.68
N CYS A 20 -9.36 6.96 1.28
CA CYS A 20 -10.01 6.08 0.31
C CYS A 20 -9.97 6.64 -1.12
N ASN A 21 -9.79 7.95 -1.27
CA ASN A 21 -9.84 8.68 -2.54
C ASN A 21 -8.88 9.87 -2.44
N THR A 22 -7.60 9.64 -2.70
CA THR A 22 -6.54 10.65 -2.53
C THR A 22 -5.40 10.41 -3.50
N THR A 23 -4.75 11.49 -3.90
CA THR A 23 -3.45 11.46 -4.57
C THR A 23 -2.38 11.76 -3.53
N ILE A 24 -1.35 10.92 -3.48
CA ILE A 24 -0.21 11.07 -2.59
C ILE A 24 0.95 11.62 -3.42
N LEU A 25 1.46 12.78 -3.02
CA LEU A 25 2.52 13.50 -3.72
C LEU A 25 3.85 13.38 -2.98
N GLU A 26 4.95 13.25 -3.71
CA GLU A 26 6.33 13.35 -3.23
C GLU A 26 7.00 14.48 -4.01
N ASP A 27 7.45 15.53 -3.31
CA ASP A 27 8.06 16.72 -3.92
C ASP A 27 7.24 17.39 -5.05
N GLY A 28 5.93 17.16 -5.06
CA GLY A 28 4.97 17.69 -6.04
C GLY A 28 4.58 16.69 -7.13
N ASP A 29 5.33 15.61 -7.29
CA ASP A 29 5.04 14.54 -8.25
C ASP A 29 4.13 13.47 -7.65
N ILE A 30 3.37 12.77 -8.49
CA ILE A 30 2.45 11.72 -8.03
C ILE A 30 3.26 10.49 -7.62
N ALA A 31 3.30 10.21 -6.32
CA ALA A 31 3.87 8.98 -5.78
C ALA A 31 2.86 7.84 -5.78
N TYR A 32 1.60 8.12 -5.41
CA TYR A 32 0.52 7.14 -5.44
C TYR A 32 -0.84 7.75 -5.77
N THR A 33 -1.72 6.93 -6.33
CA THR A 33 -3.14 7.22 -6.49
C THR A 33 -3.96 6.18 -5.73
N VAL A 34 -4.86 6.64 -4.87
CA VAL A 34 -5.78 5.80 -4.09
C VAL A 34 -7.20 6.08 -4.55
N THR A 35 -7.92 5.04 -4.96
CA THR A 35 -9.30 5.14 -5.45
C THR A 35 -10.17 4.06 -4.84
N THR A 36 -11.40 4.40 -4.50
CA THR A 36 -12.40 3.44 -4.02
C THR A 36 -13.57 3.37 -4.97
N ASP A 37 -13.78 2.18 -5.53
CA ASP A 37 -14.96 1.85 -6.32
C ASP A 37 -16.06 1.31 -5.40
N ALA A 38 -17.12 2.10 -5.24
CA ALA A 38 -18.29 1.75 -4.44
C ALA A 38 -19.49 1.28 -5.30
N SER A 39 -19.31 1.06 -6.60
CA SER A 39 -20.40 0.66 -7.50
C SER A 39 -20.85 -0.80 -7.29
N GLY A 40 -19.96 -1.64 -6.77
CA GLY A 40 -20.23 -3.06 -6.51
C GLY A 40 -20.93 -3.34 -5.18
N LYS A 41 -21.34 -4.60 -4.98
CA LYS A 41 -21.90 -5.09 -3.71
C LYS A 41 -20.96 -4.88 -2.52
N MET A 42 -19.65 -4.94 -2.78
CA MET A 42 -18.62 -4.67 -1.79
C MET A 42 -17.68 -3.62 -2.37
N PRO A 43 -17.47 -2.48 -1.69
CA PRO A 43 -16.51 -1.48 -2.13
C PRO A 43 -15.09 -2.06 -2.22
N VAL A 44 -14.32 -1.59 -3.20
CA VAL A 44 -12.92 -1.99 -3.39
C VAL A 44 -12.05 -0.75 -3.43
N THR A 45 -11.06 -0.66 -2.54
CA THR A 45 -10.03 0.37 -2.62
C THR A 45 -8.81 -0.19 -3.34
N ARG A 46 -8.28 0.56 -4.31
CA ARG A 46 -7.05 0.25 -5.03
C ARG A 46 -6.01 1.35 -4.78
N VAL A 47 -4.77 0.93 -4.60
CA VAL A 47 -3.60 1.79 -4.49
C VAL A 47 -2.72 1.50 -5.70
N CYS A 48 -2.42 2.53 -6.49
CA CYS A 48 -1.47 2.46 -7.59
C CYS A 48 -0.29 3.38 -7.31
N ASP A 49 0.90 3.02 -7.80
CA ASP A 49 2.08 3.89 -7.76
C ASP A 49 2.00 5.02 -8.81
N GLY A 50 3.04 5.86 -8.89
CA GLY A 50 3.15 6.96 -9.85
C GLY A 50 3.18 6.52 -11.31
N GLU A 51 3.49 5.24 -11.58
CA GLU A 51 3.45 4.63 -12.92
C GLU A 51 2.06 4.04 -13.25
N GLY A 52 1.12 4.08 -12.29
CA GLY A 52 -0.21 3.52 -12.43
C GLY A 52 -0.28 2.02 -12.18
N ARG A 53 0.79 1.37 -11.71
CA ARG A 53 0.80 -0.06 -11.38
C ARG A 53 0.10 -0.25 -10.04
N CYS A 54 -0.83 -1.21 -9.97
CA CYS A 54 -1.53 -1.51 -8.73
C CYS A 54 -0.57 -2.20 -7.74
N VAL A 55 -0.32 -1.56 -6.59
CA VAL A 55 0.54 -2.10 -5.52
C VAL A 55 -0.28 -2.87 -4.48
N ALA A 56 -1.54 -2.48 -4.27
CA ALA A 56 -2.47 -3.18 -3.39
C ALA A 56 -3.91 -2.89 -3.76
N ASP A 57 -4.79 -3.83 -3.43
CA ASP A 57 -6.22 -3.59 -3.37
C ASP A 57 -6.83 -4.31 -2.17
N TRP A 58 -7.97 -3.81 -1.69
CA TRP A 58 -8.73 -4.52 -0.67
C TRP A 58 -10.24 -4.36 -0.82
N VAL A 59 -10.93 -5.48 -0.60
CA VAL A 59 -12.38 -5.57 -0.62
C VAL A 59 -12.92 -5.32 0.79
N TRP A 60 -13.81 -4.34 0.90
CA TRP A 60 -14.40 -3.91 2.16
C TRP A 60 -15.41 -4.95 2.67
N ARG A 61 -15.43 -5.14 3.98
CA ARG A 61 -16.29 -6.12 4.64
C ARG A 61 -16.78 -5.54 5.96
N GLU A 62 -18.08 -5.68 6.22
CA GLU A 62 -18.71 -5.11 7.42
C GLU A 62 -18.38 -5.92 8.69
N LEU A 63 -18.65 -7.23 8.67
CA LEU A 63 -18.55 -8.08 9.86
C LEU A 63 -17.19 -8.75 10.03
N ARG A 64 -16.27 -8.58 9.08
CA ARG A 64 -14.96 -9.25 9.07
C ARG A 64 -13.89 -8.31 8.60
N SER A 65 -12.63 -8.69 8.82
CA SER A 65 -11.52 -7.97 8.21
C SER A 65 -11.60 -8.02 6.68
N ASP A 66 -11.34 -6.87 6.07
CA ASP A 66 -11.13 -6.66 4.65
C ASP A 66 -10.24 -7.73 4.03
N LEU A 67 -10.51 -8.07 2.77
CA LEU A 67 -9.63 -8.96 2.02
C LEU A 67 -8.62 -8.10 1.29
N LEU A 68 -7.38 -8.11 1.77
CA LEU A 68 -6.26 -7.42 1.16
C LEU A 68 -5.65 -8.32 0.08
N MET A 69 -5.08 -7.70 -0.94
CA MET A 69 -4.14 -8.27 -1.90
C MET A 69 -2.95 -7.31 -2.02
N LEU A 70 -1.73 -7.83 -1.92
CA LEU A 70 -0.50 -7.05 -2.07
C LEU A 70 0.22 -7.55 -3.32
N HIS A 71 0.29 -6.70 -4.34
CA HIS A 71 0.87 -7.02 -5.63
C HIS A 71 2.41 -6.98 -5.56
N GLY A 72 3.08 -7.73 -6.44
CA GLY A 72 4.54 -7.76 -6.54
C GLY A 72 5.27 -8.56 -5.44
N ILE A 73 4.67 -8.80 -4.28
CA ILE A 73 5.33 -9.48 -3.15
C ILE A 73 4.96 -10.96 -2.99
N GLY A 74 4.11 -11.50 -3.88
CA GLY A 74 3.71 -12.91 -3.87
C GLY A 74 2.83 -13.31 -2.67
N TRP A 75 2.26 -12.33 -1.96
CA TRP A 75 1.34 -12.58 -0.85
C TRP A 75 -0.02 -13.03 -1.38
N PRO A 76 -0.58 -14.17 -0.93
CA PRO A 76 -1.91 -14.56 -1.32
C PRO A 76 -2.94 -13.59 -0.74
N GLN A 77 -4.06 -13.41 -1.44
CA GLN A 77 -5.17 -12.64 -0.89
C GLN A 77 -5.57 -13.17 0.49
N GLY A 78 -5.72 -12.27 1.46
CA GLY A 78 -5.96 -12.65 2.84
C GLY A 78 -6.63 -11.56 3.66
N PRO A 79 -7.11 -11.86 4.86
CA PRO A 79 -7.69 -10.84 5.72
C PRO A 79 -6.63 -9.82 6.13
N ALA A 80 -6.98 -8.53 6.13
CA ALA A 80 -6.09 -7.45 6.55
C ALA A 80 -5.56 -7.64 7.98
N SER A 81 -6.28 -8.36 8.85
CA SER A 81 -5.80 -8.73 10.19
C SER A 81 -4.67 -9.76 10.21
N ALA A 82 -4.51 -10.55 9.14
CA ALA A 82 -3.35 -11.44 9.00
C ALA A 82 -2.09 -10.65 8.61
N TRP A 83 -2.26 -9.55 7.87
CA TRP A 83 -1.18 -8.62 7.53
C TRP A 83 -0.84 -7.68 8.71
N LEU A 84 -1.87 -7.06 9.28
CA LEU A 84 -1.83 -6.07 10.37
C LEU A 84 -2.40 -6.67 11.64
N LYS A 85 -1.53 -7.21 12.51
CA LYS A 85 -1.99 -7.74 13.80
C LYS A 85 -2.28 -6.59 14.75
N LYS A 86 -3.52 -6.48 15.22
CA LYS A 86 -3.89 -5.61 16.34
C LYS A 86 -3.21 -6.11 17.61
N SER A 87 -2.70 -5.19 18.41
CA SER A 87 -2.21 -5.46 19.75
C SER A 87 -3.36 -5.95 20.64
N LEU A 88 -3.06 -6.97 21.46
CA LEU A 88 -4.00 -7.55 22.43
C LEU A 88 -4.09 -6.72 23.71
N ILE A 89 -3.20 -5.74 23.90
CA ILE A 89 -3.20 -4.88 25.08
C ILE A 89 -4.23 -3.76 24.85
N PRO A 90 -5.31 -3.68 25.66
CA PRO A 90 -6.27 -2.59 25.55
C PRO A 90 -5.58 -1.22 25.73
N PHE A 91 -6.05 -0.20 25.01
CA PHE A 91 -5.47 1.16 24.91
C PHE A 91 -4.12 1.27 24.20
N ASN A 92 -3.60 0.16 23.66
CA ASN A 92 -2.41 0.18 22.83
C ASN A 92 -2.80 -0.30 21.43
N GLU A 93 -3.16 0.62 20.53
CA GLU A 93 -3.53 0.27 19.15
C GLU A 93 -2.26 0.05 18.30
N CYS A 94 -1.43 -0.89 18.76
CA CYS A 94 -0.24 -1.26 18.05
C CYS A 94 -0.51 -2.26 16.95
N VAL A 95 0.12 -2.00 15.80
CA VAL A 95 -0.01 -2.82 14.61
C VAL A 95 1.36 -3.30 14.18
N PHE A 96 1.51 -4.61 14.03
CA PHE A 96 2.72 -5.27 13.58
C PHE A 96 2.53 -5.93 12.22
N PHE A 97 3.55 -5.84 11.36
CA PHE A 97 3.63 -6.74 10.21
C PHE A 97 3.88 -8.16 10.70
N ALA A 98 3.18 -9.12 10.11
CA ALA A 98 3.48 -10.53 10.32
C ALA A 98 4.42 -11.02 9.20
N PRO A 99 5.76 -11.03 9.41
CA PRO A 99 6.69 -11.49 8.38
C PRO A 99 6.64 -13.00 8.13
N GLY A 100 5.90 -13.76 8.95
CA GLY A 100 5.90 -15.22 8.91
C GLY A 100 5.52 -15.84 7.56
N TRP A 101 4.81 -15.11 6.69
CA TRP A 101 4.43 -15.61 5.37
C TRP A 101 5.54 -15.47 4.32
N LEU A 102 6.39 -14.44 4.40
CA LEU A 102 7.54 -14.25 3.49
C LEU A 102 8.55 -15.40 3.63
N TYR A 103 8.73 -15.92 4.85
CA TYR A 103 9.66 -17.02 5.12
C TYR A 103 9.18 -18.38 4.60
N GLY A 104 7.87 -18.64 4.60
CA GLY A 104 7.33 -19.95 4.22
C GLY A 104 7.58 -20.32 2.76
N ARG A 105 7.43 -19.35 1.83
CA ARG A 105 7.62 -19.60 0.39
C ARG A 105 9.08 -19.51 -0.07
N LEU A 106 9.88 -18.62 0.49
CA LEU A 106 11.31 -18.54 0.15
C LEU A 106 12.04 -19.84 0.52
N ASN A 107 11.65 -20.49 1.63
CA ASN A 107 12.20 -21.80 1.98
C ASN A 107 11.65 -22.93 1.12
N ALA A 108 10.37 -22.90 0.71
CA ALA A 108 9.78 -23.91 -0.17
C ALA A 108 10.38 -23.89 -1.59
N ALA A 109 10.62 -22.70 -2.16
CA ALA A 109 11.27 -22.55 -3.46
C ALA A 109 12.74 -23.02 -3.43
N ARG A 110 13.44 -22.81 -2.30
CA ARG A 110 14.81 -23.28 -2.10
C ARG A 110 14.90 -24.80 -1.99
N HIS A 111 13.86 -25.47 -1.49
CA HIS A 111 13.83 -26.93 -1.38
C HIS A 111 13.53 -27.62 -2.72
N LEU A 112 12.75 -26.99 -3.60
CA LEU A 112 12.49 -27.51 -4.95
C LEU A 112 13.72 -27.42 -5.88
N GLN A 113 14.68 -26.51 -5.62
CA GLN A 113 15.92 -26.41 -6.39
C GLN A 113 16.99 -27.45 -6.01
N GLN A 114 16.79 -28.24 -4.95
CA GLN A 114 17.80 -29.23 -4.51
C GLN A 114 17.55 -30.66 -5.03
N HIS A 115 16.46 -30.91 -5.76
CA HIS A 115 16.05 -32.28 -6.07
C HIS A 115 16.03 -32.71 -7.54
N ASP A 116 16.51 -31.91 -8.50
CA ASP A 116 16.62 -32.39 -9.89
C ASP A 116 17.85 -31.82 -10.62
N VAL A 117 18.94 -32.58 -10.58
CA VAL A 117 19.91 -32.64 -11.68
C VAL A 117 19.92 -34.08 -12.18
N PRO A 118 18.98 -34.48 -13.05
CA PRO A 118 19.13 -35.73 -13.77
C PRO A 118 20.31 -35.58 -14.74
N GLY A 119 21.15 -36.61 -14.76
CA GLY A 119 22.40 -36.65 -15.50
C GLY A 119 22.24 -36.22 -16.95
N ARG A 120 23.17 -35.35 -17.36
CA ARG A 120 23.45 -34.93 -18.73
C ARG A 120 23.67 -36.18 -19.61
N GLY A 121 22.62 -36.60 -20.32
CA GLY A 121 22.74 -37.39 -21.55
C GLY A 121 22.98 -36.42 -22.70
N GLU A 122 24.15 -36.49 -23.31
CA GLU A 122 24.49 -35.76 -24.52
C GLU A 122 23.71 -36.38 -25.68
N GLU A 123 22.68 -35.68 -26.18
CA GLU A 123 21.99 -36.04 -27.42
C GLU A 123 22.42 -35.04 -28.50
N GLU A 124 23.23 -35.55 -29.43
CA GLU A 124 23.78 -34.89 -30.60
C GLU A 124 22.65 -34.58 -31.60
N VAL A 125 22.23 -33.32 -31.67
CA VAL A 125 21.24 -32.86 -32.65
C VAL A 125 21.92 -32.68 -34.01
N ARG A 126 21.64 -33.61 -34.91
CA ARG A 126 21.93 -33.51 -36.34
C ARG A 126 21.12 -32.36 -36.95
N VAL A 127 21.81 -31.46 -37.62
CA VAL A 127 21.25 -30.37 -38.41
C VAL A 127 20.94 -30.93 -39.79
N ASP A 128 19.67 -31.17 -40.10
CA ASP A 128 19.25 -31.42 -41.47
C ASP A 128 18.84 -30.11 -42.14
N GLU A 129 19.65 -29.79 -43.13
CA GLU A 129 19.58 -28.68 -44.06
C GLU A 129 18.41 -28.90 -45.04
N TYR A 130 17.36 -28.08 -44.97
CA TYR A 130 16.34 -28.00 -46.02
C TYR A 130 16.43 -26.65 -46.70
N ASN A 131 16.87 -26.69 -47.96
CA ASN A 131 16.97 -25.56 -48.86
C ASN A 131 16.11 -25.81 -50.11
N ALA A 132 15.72 -24.70 -50.75
CA ALA A 132 15.09 -24.52 -52.06
C ALA A 132 13.55 -24.53 -52.13
N GLY A 133 13.00 -23.38 -52.57
CA GLY A 133 11.61 -23.26 -53.01
C GLY A 133 11.16 -21.82 -53.33
N SER A 134 11.63 -21.28 -54.45
CA SER A 134 11.37 -19.95 -55.04
C SER A 134 9.90 -19.60 -55.33
N GLY A 135 9.53 -18.31 -55.27
CA GLY A 135 8.24 -17.84 -55.83
C GLY A 135 7.82 -16.35 -55.70
N ALA A 136 8.58 -15.41 -56.29
CA ALA A 136 8.11 -14.21 -57.03
C ALA A 136 7.27 -13.07 -56.34
N PRO A 137 7.13 -11.87 -56.98
CA PRO A 137 7.23 -10.57 -56.28
C PRO A 137 5.94 -9.73 -56.24
N GLY A 138 5.86 -8.79 -55.29
CA GLY A 138 4.79 -7.78 -55.29
C GLY A 138 4.97 -6.65 -54.27
N THR A 139 5.29 -5.47 -54.79
CA THR A 139 4.95 -4.12 -54.27
C THR A 139 5.47 -3.64 -52.92
N SER A 140 6.64 -2.98 -53.03
CA SER A 140 7.01 -1.71 -52.42
C SER A 140 5.90 -0.95 -51.66
N THR A 141 6.10 -0.75 -50.37
CA THR A 141 5.81 0.55 -49.73
C THR A 141 6.84 0.79 -48.62
N SER A 142 7.67 1.79 -48.84
CA SER A 142 8.68 2.30 -47.93
C SER A 142 8.01 3.19 -46.88
N VAL A 143 8.21 2.88 -45.60
CA VAL A 143 8.24 3.88 -44.54
C VAL A 143 9.43 3.58 -43.64
N CYS A 144 10.45 4.41 -43.75
CA CYS A 144 11.57 4.47 -42.81
C CYS A 144 11.09 5.01 -41.47
N LEU A 145 11.30 4.24 -40.40
CA LEU A 145 11.44 4.76 -39.04
C LEU A 145 12.45 3.89 -38.31
N SER A 146 13.71 4.19 -38.59
CA SER A 146 14.85 3.91 -37.74
C SER A 146 14.71 4.71 -36.45
N HIS A 147 14.47 4.05 -35.32
CA HIS A 147 15.02 4.48 -34.03
C HIS A 147 15.21 3.27 -33.11
N ALA A 148 16.49 3.00 -32.87
CA ALA A 148 17.10 2.54 -31.64
C ALA A 148 16.30 1.57 -30.74
N VAL A 149 16.80 0.34 -30.73
CA VAL A 149 16.79 -0.57 -29.59
C VAL A 149 17.29 0.20 -28.34
N SER A 150 16.37 0.68 -27.51
CA SER A 150 16.68 1.15 -26.15
C SER A 150 16.24 0.07 -25.17
N ALA A 151 17.11 -0.92 -25.01
CA ALA A 151 17.11 -1.80 -23.87
C ALA A 151 17.70 -1.03 -22.68
N CYS A 152 16.87 -0.33 -21.92
CA CYS A 152 17.25 0.23 -20.62
C CYS A 152 16.02 0.36 -19.71
N CYS A 153 16.18 -0.13 -18.47
CA CYS A 153 15.30 0.04 -17.32
C CYS A 153 14.11 -0.93 -17.18
N ALA A 154 14.35 -2.23 -17.39
CA ALA A 154 13.82 -3.21 -16.42
C ALA A 154 14.61 -2.99 -15.12
N ALA A 155 14.11 -2.11 -14.25
CA ALA A 155 14.65 -2.00 -12.90
C ALA A 155 14.43 -3.37 -12.24
N PRO A 156 15.48 -4.09 -11.86
CA PRO A 156 15.28 -5.26 -11.02
C PRO A 156 14.68 -4.71 -9.73
N LEU A 157 13.52 -5.23 -9.33
CA LEU A 157 13.18 -5.34 -7.91
C LEU A 157 14.41 -5.94 -7.25
N ARG A 158 15.27 -5.06 -6.72
CA ARG A 158 16.53 -5.45 -6.11
C ARG A 158 16.14 -6.47 -5.07
N GLN A 159 16.71 -7.66 -5.24
CA GLN A 159 16.90 -8.64 -4.19
C GLN A 159 17.62 -7.93 -3.03
N LEU A 160 16.85 -7.21 -2.21
CA LEU A 160 17.14 -6.97 -0.80
C LEU A 160 16.76 -8.24 -0.02
N ALA A 161 17.20 -9.39 -0.56
CA ALA A 161 17.54 -10.55 0.25
C ALA A 161 18.84 -10.17 0.96
N LEU A 162 18.69 -9.44 2.05
CA LEU A 162 19.76 -9.05 2.94
C LEU A 162 20.69 -10.24 3.20
N LYS A 163 21.97 -10.05 2.89
CA LYS A 163 23.10 -10.95 3.15
C LYS A 163 23.39 -11.19 4.64
N HIS A 164 22.47 -10.82 5.54
CA HIS A 164 22.52 -11.22 6.93
C HIS A 164 21.45 -12.30 7.15
N GLY A 165 21.88 -13.52 7.48
CA GLY A 165 21.04 -14.68 7.79
C GLY A 165 20.11 -14.53 9.00
N HIS A 166 19.82 -13.30 9.41
CA HIS A 166 18.73 -12.98 10.31
C HIS A 166 17.58 -12.49 9.44
N GLY A 167 16.60 -13.36 9.26
CA GLY A 167 15.37 -13.00 8.59
C GLY A 167 14.86 -11.65 9.10
N LEU A 168 14.71 -10.69 8.19
CA LEU A 168 13.97 -9.45 8.39
C LEU A 168 12.66 -9.72 9.11
N ARG A 169 12.71 -9.56 10.43
CA ARG A 169 11.55 -9.52 11.30
C ARG A 169 11.21 -8.04 11.45
N LEU A 170 10.61 -7.47 10.40
CA LEU A 170 10.06 -6.11 10.48
C LEU A 170 8.82 -6.15 11.37
N LEU A 171 8.98 -6.24 12.67
CA LEU A 171 7.89 -5.97 13.60
C LEU A 171 7.85 -4.47 13.78
N THR A 172 7.21 -3.78 12.84
CA THR A 172 6.98 -2.36 13.02
C THR A 172 5.81 -2.15 13.98
N GLN A 173 5.72 -1.00 14.61
CA GLN A 173 4.67 -0.72 15.59
C GLN A 173 4.06 0.66 15.32
N TRP A 174 2.80 0.72 14.87
CA TRP A 174 2.04 1.98 14.85
C TRP A 174 1.60 2.35 16.27
N ARG A 175 1.91 3.54 16.78
CA ARG A 175 1.27 4.10 17.98
C ARG A 175 0.11 5.00 17.57
N THR A 176 -0.94 5.06 18.38
CA THR A 176 -2.14 5.86 18.08
C THR A 176 -2.39 6.96 19.12
N ASP A 177 -1.31 7.39 19.76
CA ASP A 177 -1.26 8.70 20.38
C ASP A 177 -1.58 9.81 19.36
N ILE A 178 -1.58 11.06 19.81
CA ILE A 178 -1.88 12.26 19.01
C ILE A 178 -1.08 12.27 17.68
N ARG A 179 0.06 11.58 17.62
CA ARG A 179 0.90 11.42 16.44
C ARG A 179 1.05 9.95 16.08
N ARG A 180 0.46 9.52 14.96
CA ARG A 180 0.64 8.14 14.50
C ARG A 180 2.07 7.91 14.07
N GLN A 181 2.78 7.01 14.75
CA GLN A 181 4.20 6.74 14.52
C GLN A 181 4.45 5.26 14.31
N LEU A 182 5.24 4.92 13.29
CA LEU A 182 5.73 3.59 13.03
C LEU A 182 7.14 3.44 13.59
N HIS A 183 7.35 2.53 14.53
CA HIS A 183 8.68 2.22 15.07
C HIS A 183 9.22 0.94 14.46
N ALA A 184 10.54 0.82 14.28
CA ALA A 184 11.15 -0.45 13.97
C ALA A 184 11.19 -1.37 15.21
N HIS A 185 11.24 -2.68 14.98
CA HIS A 185 11.34 -3.62 16.09
C HIS A 185 12.62 -3.39 16.90
N GLY A 186 12.48 -3.26 18.22
CA GLY A 186 13.62 -3.12 19.12
C GLY A 186 14.29 -1.74 19.12
N SER A 187 13.85 -0.78 18.28
CA SER A 187 14.35 0.59 18.34
C SER A 187 13.60 1.38 19.42
N LYS A 188 14.33 2.05 20.32
CA LYS A 188 13.73 2.88 21.37
C LYS A 188 13.34 4.28 20.90
N SER A 189 13.92 4.77 19.80
CA SER A 189 13.67 6.07 19.13
C SER A 189 14.74 6.23 18.04
N PRO A 190 14.51 6.92 16.89
CA PRO A 190 13.28 7.57 16.40
C PRO A 190 12.34 6.62 15.62
N PRO A 191 11.07 7.02 15.36
CA PRO A 191 10.18 6.27 14.47
C PRO A 191 10.69 6.28 13.03
N ILE A 192 10.45 5.19 12.31
CA ILE A 192 10.76 5.07 10.89
C ILE A 192 9.72 5.74 9.99
N ALA A 193 8.48 5.91 10.47
CA ALA A 193 7.47 6.72 9.80
C ALA A 193 6.61 7.51 10.79
N LEU A 194 6.18 8.69 10.37
CA LEU A 194 5.36 9.60 11.18
C LEU A 194 4.24 10.19 10.32
N PHE A 195 3.00 10.05 10.75
CA PHE A 195 1.87 10.70 10.11
C PHE A 195 1.43 11.96 10.87
N GLN A 196 1.24 13.03 10.10
CA GLN A 196 0.76 14.34 10.54
C GLN A 196 -0.60 14.58 9.88
N ARG A 197 -1.63 14.77 10.70
CA ARG A 197 -2.99 15.04 10.20
C ARG A 197 -3.07 16.42 9.54
N SER A 198 -4.04 16.56 8.63
CA SER A 198 -4.43 17.87 8.15
C SER A 198 -4.91 18.73 9.33
N HIS A 199 -4.60 20.01 9.30
CA HIS A 199 -5.00 20.94 10.34
C HIS A 199 -5.11 22.36 9.79
N PRO A 200 -6.00 23.20 10.35
CA PRO A 200 -6.04 24.61 10.00
C PRO A 200 -4.71 25.27 10.33
N ASP A 201 -4.17 26.04 9.39
CA ASP A 201 -3.01 26.87 9.60
C ASP A 201 -3.37 28.02 10.55
N ARG A 202 -2.85 27.95 11.77
CA ARG A 202 -3.12 28.94 12.82
C ARG A 202 -2.62 30.33 12.46
N ASN A 203 -1.67 30.44 11.53
CA ASN A 203 -1.12 31.72 11.10
C ASN A 203 -1.88 32.32 9.91
N SER A 204 -2.84 31.60 9.34
CA SER A 204 -3.63 32.08 8.22
C SER A 204 -4.68 33.09 8.67
N THR A 205 -4.57 34.33 8.19
CA THR A 205 -5.58 35.37 8.38
C THR A 205 -6.72 35.30 7.36
N LYS A 206 -6.67 34.34 6.41
CA LYS A 206 -7.67 34.20 5.34
C LYS A 206 -8.92 33.48 5.84
N THR A 207 -10.08 33.86 5.29
CA THR A 207 -11.38 33.19 5.52
C THR A 207 -11.91 32.66 4.17
N PRO A 208 -12.11 31.33 4.02
CA PRO A 208 -11.89 30.27 5.01
C PRO A 208 -10.41 30.07 5.35
N ALA A 209 -10.14 29.58 6.57
CA ALA A 209 -8.78 29.31 7.05
C ALA A 209 -8.06 28.33 6.12
N HIS A 210 -6.83 28.65 5.75
CA HIS A 210 -5.98 27.74 4.98
C HIS A 210 -5.76 26.44 5.76
N VAL A 211 -5.92 25.28 5.13
CA VAL A 211 -5.70 23.97 5.75
C VAL A 211 -4.37 23.41 5.29
N VAL A 212 -3.49 23.10 6.24
CA VAL A 212 -2.25 22.36 5.96
C VAL A 212 -2.62 20.91 5.63
N PRO A 213 -2.16 20.37 4.48
CA PRO A 213 -2.49 19.00 4.09
C PRO A 213 -1.85 17.97 5.02
N ALA A 214 -2.42 16.77 5.04
CA ALA A 214 -1.88 15.66 5.80
C ALA A 214 -0.57 15.15 5.18
N LYS A 215 0.37 14.69 6.00
CA LYS A 215 1.71 14.24 5.58
C LYS A 215 2.09 12.92 6.21
N LEU A 216 2.77 12.06 5.46
CA LEU A 216 3.44 10.87 5.95
C LEU A 216 4.94 11.03 5.70
N VAL A 217 5.68 11.19 6.79
CA VAL A 217 7.13 11.39 6.80
C VAL A 217 7.80 10.03 6.99
N LEU A 218 8.70 9.66 6.10
CA LEU A 218 9.41 8.38 6.08
C LEU A 218 10.92 8.62 6.28
N ASP A 219 11.56 7.82 7.10
CA ASP A 219 13.02 7.74 7.11
C ASP A 219 13.52 6.83 5.97
N ALA A 220 14.84 6.80 5.77
CA ALA A 220 15.47 5.98 4.74
C ALA A 220 15.06 4.50 4.81
N ARG A 221 14.82 3.95 5.99
CA ARG A 221 14.43 2.55 6.16
C ARG A 221 12.97 2.30 5.81
N ALA A 222 12.07 3.21 6.20
CA ALA A 222 10.68 3.15 5.79
C ALA A 222 10.53 3.36 4.28
N ASP A 223 11.44 4.12 3.67
CA ASP A 223 11.49 4.32 2.23
C ASP A 223 11.83 3.03 1.47
N GLU A 224 12.72 2.18 2.01
CA GLU A 224 13.00 0.85 1.42
C GLU A 224 11.76 -0.06 1.38
N ILE A 225 10.78 0.16 2.25
CA ILE A 225 9.52 -0.60 2.35
C ILE A 225 8.29 0.30 2.13
N ARG A 226 8.46 1.36 1.32
CA ARG A 226 7.49 2.44 1.13
C ARG A 226 6.07 1.96 0.87
N ASP A 227 5.89 1.06 -0.10
CA ASP A 227 4.57 0.51 -0.46
C ASP A 227 3.86 -0.14 0.73
N LEU A 228 4.61 -0.92 1.52
CA LEU A 228 4.07 -1.61 2.69
C LEU A 228 3.64 -0.60 3.77
N VAL A 229 4.43 0.46 3.96
CA VAL A 229 4.12 1.52 4.93
C VAL A 229 2.88 2.29 4.50
N VAL A 230 2.80 2.69 3.22
CA VAL A 230 1.67 3.43 2.64
C VAL A 230 0.38 2.61 2.75
N VAL A 231 0.38 1.35 2.28
CA VAL A 231 -0.81 0.49 2.32
C VAL A 231 -1.28 0.26 3.75
N SER A 232 -0.35 0.02 4.67
CA SER A 232 -0.68 -0.20 6.08
C SER A 232 -1.25 1.04 6.73
N PHE A 233 -0.67 2.20 6.44
CA PHE A 233 -1.18 3.48 6.90
C PHE A 233 -2.62 3.70 6.41
N LEU A 234 -2.90 3.50 5.12
CA LEU A 234 -4.23 3.69 4.53
C LEU A 234 -5.28 2.78 5.19
N LEU A 235 -4.97 1.49 5.40
CA LEU A 235 -5.87 0.55 6.07
C LEU A 235 -6.21 0.97 7.51
N ILE A 236 -5.20 1.40 8.28
CA ILE A 236 -5.38 1.85 9.67
C ILE A 236 -6.16 3.16 9.73
N GLU A 237 -5.83 4.09 8.83
CA GLU A 237 -6.41 5.42 8.81
C GLU A 237 -7.87 5.40 8.38
N ARG A 238 -8.22 4.56 7.40
CA ARG A 238 -9.62 4.35 7.01
C ARG A 238 -10.46 3.83 8.19
N ARG A 239 -10.04 2.74 8.83
CA ARG A 239 -10.78 2.14 9.95
C ARG A 239 -11.00 3.09 11.12
N ARG A 240 -10.03 3.98 11.38
CA ARG A 240 -10.21 5.04 12.38
C ARG A 240 -11.33 6.00 11.98
N ARG A 241 -11.33 6.47 10.73
CA ARG A 241 -12.36 7.41 10.25
C ARG A 241 -13.75 6.78 10.27
N GLU A 242 -13.87 5.52 9.91
CA GLU A 242 -15.10 4.74 10.04
C GLU A 242 -15.58 4.74 11.51
N ALA A 243 -14.70 4.40 12.45
CA ALA A 243 -15.03 4.38 13.88
C ALA A 243 -15.45 5.77 14.42
N GLU A 244 -14.84 6.85 13.93
CA GLU A 244 -15.22 8.22 14.29
C GLU A 244 -16.58 8.62 13.77
N VAL A 245 -16.89 8.27 12.51
CA VAL A 245 -18.21 8.49 11.91
C VAL A 245 -19.27 7.70 12.67
N GLU A 246 -19.02 6.42 12.98
CA GLU A 246 -19.92 5.60 13.79
C GLU A 246 -20.13 6.21 15.19
N SER A 247 -19.07 6.68 15.84
CA SER A 247 -19.17 7.33 17.14
C SER A 247 -19.98 8.63 17.08
N ALA A 248 -19.77 9.45 16.05
CA ALA A 248 -20.52 10.69 15.82
C ALA A 248 -22.00 10.39 15.54
N ASN A 249 -22.29 9.37 14.73
CA ASN A 249 -23.65 8.94 14.43
C ASN A 249 -24.38 8.44 15.68
N ARG A 250 -23.70 7.66 16.54
CA ARG A 250 -24.25 7.23 17.84
C ARG A 250 -24.53 8.41 18.77
N ALA A 251 -23.60 9.36 18.86
CA ALA A 251 -23.79 10.57 19.68
C ALA A 251 -24.98 11.41 19.19
N SER A 252 -25.10 11.60 17.87
CA SER A 252 -26.23 12.30 17.25
C SER A 252 -27.57 11.61 17.50
N ALA A 253 -27.61 10.27 17.45
CA ALA A 253 -28.84 9.51 17.73
C ALA A 253 -29.32 9.67 19.18
N LEU A 254 -28.40 9.83 20.14
CA LEU A 254 -28.73 10.08 21.55
C LEU A 254 -29.11 11.54 21.82
N ALA A 255 -28.61 12.49 21.02
CA ALA A 255 -28.91 13.91 21.15
C ALA A 255 -30.22 14.32 20.46
N ALA A 256 -30.80 13.46 19.60
CA ALA A 256 -32.08 13.70 18.98
C ALA A 256 -33.16 13.88 20.06
N PRO A 257 -33.84 15.05 20.15
CA PRO A 257 -34.88 15.28 21.13
C PRO A 257 -35.93 14.18 21.03
N LEU A 258 -36.38 13.66 22.18
CA LEU A 258 -37.55 12.79 22.24
C LEU A 258 -38.76 13.63 21.82
N MET A 259 -38.97 13.75 20.51
CA MET A 259 -40.13 14.41 19.94
C MET A 259 -41.32 13.54 20.34
N THR A 260 -41.96 13.93 21.44
CA THR A 260 -43.19 13.34 21.95
C THR A 260 -44.17 13.29 20.80
N VAL A 261 -44.43 12.09 20.27
CA VAL A 261 -45.47 11.83 19.28
C VAL A 261 -46.79 12.15 19.97
N GLY A 262 -47.24 13.40 19.83
CA GLY A 262 -48.56 13.84 20.24
C GLY A 262 -49.59 13.13 19.39
N VAL A 263 -50.16 12.04 19.92
CA VAL A 263 -51.34 11.38 19.37
C VAL A 263 -52.50 12.35 19.52
N LEU A 264 -52.74 13.17 18.48
CA LEU A 264 -54.00 13.89 18.35
C LEU A 264 -55.05 12.91 17.82
N ASN A 265 -55.70 12.21 18.75
CA ASN A 265 -56.95 11.52 18.48
C ASN A 265 -58.05 12.56 18.23
N GLY A 266 -58.20 12.97 16.98
CA GLY A 266 -59.38 13.68 16.49
C GLY A 266 -60.41 12.69 16.00
N HIS A 267 -61.40 12.37 16.85
CA HIS A 267 -62.54 11.52 16.54
C HIS A 267 -63.55 12.32 15.69
N PRO A 268 -63.89 11.91 14.45
CA PRO A 268 -65.02 12.52 13.74
C PRO A 268 -66.33 11.98 14.31
N SER A 269 -67.27 12.89 14.59
CA SER A 269 -68.67 12.63 14.96
C SER A 269 -69.54 12.50 13.72
#